data_AF-A0A820FUL0-F1
#
_entry.id   AF-A0A820FUL0-F1
#
_cell.length_a   1.000
_cell.length_b   1.000
_cell.length_c   1.000
_cell.angle_alpha   90.00
_cell.angle_beta   90.00
_cell.angle_gamma   90.00
#
_symmetry.space_group_name_H-M   'P 1'
#
loop_
_entity.id
_entity.type
_entity.pdbx_description
1 polymer ?
#
loop_
_entity_poly.entity_id
_entity_poly.type
_entity_poly.pdbx_seq_one_letter_code
_entity_poly.pdbx_strand_id
1 'polypeptide(L)'
;MKDIAEAYLGKNVFEVVITVPAYFYDSQRQATKDAGTIAGLYVLRVISEPTAAAIAYGLDKKFTAERNVLIFDLGGGTFNVSILSVEQGIFEVKSTAGDTHLKFKHKHGKDLSGNKRALCRLRAACECAKLNLSSSSQTSIQIDSLHEGIDFFSTITRAHFEEINHDLFRSTLNTIKKALQDACMNKSSIHDIVLIDGSTRIPKLQQILQDFFNGKELDRSINPDEGAAYGAANQAAIFADDRSKQVENVMLLDVAPFSLGIETTGGVMQRIISRNSTIPAARTRIFTIYSGEKQSSNDAKTQTSTPSIYSKNLSSVAIKVFEDERPMTRDNNLLGTFELSNISLPANGDPQILKLHLIST
;
A
#
# COMPACT_ATOMS: atom_id res chain seq x y z
N MET A 1 6.25 20.94 6.93
CA MET A 1 6.20 20.02 8.09
C MET A 1 7.42 20.18 8.98
N LYS A 2 8.65 20.03 8.45
CA LYS A 2 9.89 20.37 9.18
C LYS A 2 9.82 21.72 9.90
N ASP A 3 9.56 22.80 9.16
CA ASP A 3 9.51 24.16 9.71
C ASP A 3 8.44 24.32 10.82
N ILE A 4 7.32 23.60 10.71
CA ILE A 4 6.26 23.61 11.73
C ILE A 4 6.76 22.94 13.02
N ALA A 5 7.43 21.80 12.89
CA ALA A 5 8.02 21.10 14.02
C ALA A 5 9.17 21.90 14.66
N GLU A 6 10.02 22.52 13.86
CA GLU A 6 11.11 23.38 14.35
C GLU A 6 10.59 24.63 15.07
N ALA A 7 9.54 25.27 14.53
CA ALA A 7 8.89 26.39 15.17
C ALA A 7 8.24 26.00 16.51
N TYR A 8 7.63 24.82 16.59
CA TYR A 8 7.02 24.31 17.82
C TYR A 8 8.07 23.95 18.89
N LEU A 9 9.15 23.27 18.48
CA LEU A 9 10.19 22.78 19.39
C LEU A 9 11.25 23.83 19.74
N GLY A 10 11.35 24.92 18.97
CA GLY A 10 12.39 25.95 19.12
C GLY A 10 13.80 25.45 18.82
N LYS A 11 13.94 24.33 18.09
CA LYS A 11 15.22 23.70 17.71
C LYS A 11 15.12 23.03 16.35
N ASN A 12 16.27 22.82 15.72
CA ASN A 12 16.34 22.13 14.43
C ASN A 12 15.90 20.66 14.54
N VAL A 13 15.21 20.18 13.51
CA VAL A 13 14.75 18.79 13.38
C VAL A 13 15.47 18.15 12.20
N PHE A 14 16.15 17.03 12.47
CA PHE A 14 16.96 16.33 11.47
C PHE A 14 16.44 14.92 11.19
N GLU A 15 16.10 14.16 12.22
CA GLU A 15 15.71 12.76 12.09
C GLU A 15 14.19 12.60 12.03
N VAL A 16 13.71 11.77 11.09
CA VAL A 16 12.26 11.59 10.86
C VAL A 16 11.89 10.14 10.53
N VAL A 17 10.66 9.79 10.90
CA VAL A 17 9.95 8.63 10.36
C VAL A 17 8.85 9.16 9.43
N ILE A 18 8.74 8.59 8.23
CA ILE A 18 7.78 9.02 7.21
C ILE A 18 6.79 7.89 6.94
N THR A 19 5.49 8.20 6.88
CA THR A 19 4.44 7.24 6.54
C THR A 19 4.27 7.11 5.02
N VAL A 20 3.91 5.91 4.56
CA VAL A 20 3.50 5.67 3.17
C VAL A 20 2.32 4.69 3.12
N PRO A 21 1.48 4.72 2.08
CA PRO A 21 0.45 3.71 1.87
C PRO A 21 1.06 2.30 1.87
N ALA A 22 0.40 1.34 2.52
CA ALA A 22 0.92 -0.03 2.62
C ALA A 22 1.13 -0.68 1.24
N TYR A 23 0.27 -0.35 0.27
CA TYR A 23 0.32 -0.89 -1.08
C TYR A 23 1.25 -0.11 -2.04
N PHE A 24 2.16 0.72 -1.53
CA PHE A 24 3.21 1.34 -2.35
C PHE A 24 4.23 0.33 -2.86
N TYR A 25 4.57 0.50 -4.14
CA TYR A 25 5.68 -0.15 -4.82
C TYR A 25 7.04 0.29 -4.24
N ASP A 26 8.07 -0.52 -4.45
CA ASP A 26 9.43 -0.22 -3.96
C ASP A 26 9.93 1.16 -4.46
N SER A 27 9.75 1.43 -5.76
CA SER A 27 10.09 2.72 -6.36
C SER A 27 9.41 3.92 -5.70
N GLN A 28 8.16 3.78 -5.26
CA GLN A 28 7.40 4.84 -4.59
C GLN A 28 7.89 5.05 -3.15
N ARG A 29 8.26 3.96 -2.46
CA ARG A 29 8.85 4.01 -1.12
C ARG A 29 10.22 4.69 -1.16
N GLN A 30 11.06 4.32 -2.14
CA GLN A 30 12.37 4.94 -2.34
C GLN A 30 12.24 6.42 -2.70
N ALA A 31 11.33 6.77 -3.63
CA ALA A 31 11.08 8.17 -3.97
C ALA A 31 10.64 9.02 -2.76
N THR A 32 9.86 8.43 -1.84
CA THR A 32 9.45 9.11 -0.60
C THR A 32 10.64 9.33 0.35
N LYS A 33 11.52 8.34 0.47
CA LYS A 33 12.77 8.45 1.25
C LYS A 33 13.71 9.51 0.66
N ASP A 34 13.83 9.54 -0.67
CA ASP A 34 14.64 10.52 -1.38
C ASP A 34 14.07 11.93 -1.20
N ALA A 35 12.74 12.09 -1.25
CA ALA A 35 12.09 13.38 -0.97
C ALA A 35 12.42 13.90 0.44
N GLY A 36 12.43 13.03 1.46
CA GLY A 36 12.89 13.39 2.81
C GLY A 36 14.35 13.83 2.83
N THR A 37 15.21 13.11 2.13
CA THR A 37 16.65 13.44 2.00
C THR A 37 16.86 14.79 1.32
N ILE A 38 16.13 15.07 0.24
CA ILE A 38 16.15 16.36 -0.47
C ILE A 38 15.69 17.50 0.44
N ALA A 39 14.73 17.25 1.34
CA ALA A 39 14.30 18.22 2.36
C ALA A 39 15.30 18.41 3.51
N GLY A 40 16.48 17.78 3.45
CA GLY A 40 17.52 17.87 4.47
C GLY A 40 17.14 17.14 5.77
N LEU A 41 16.41 16.03 5.65
CA LEU A 41 16.01 15.16 6.75
C LEU A 41 16.69 13.80 6.62
N TYR A 42 17.09 13.23 7.75
CA TYR A 42 17.55 11.85 7.85
C TYR A 42 16.35 10.94 8.12
N VAL A 43 15.96 10.18 7.09
CA VAL A 43 14.80 9.27 7.16
C VAL A 43 15.21 7.97 7.85
N LEU A 44 14.91 7.86 9.15
CA LEU A 44 15.19 6.71 9.99
C LEU A 44 14.47 5.45 9.48
N ARG A 45 13.18 5.61 9.15
CA ARG A 45 12.32 4.54 8.65
C ARG A 45 11.19 5.11 7.80
N VAL A 46 10.83 4.37 6.77
CA VAL A 46 9.56 4.54 6.05
C VAL A 46 8.60 3.47 6.58
N ILE A 47 7.52 3.88 7.22
CA ILE A 47 6.54 2.98 7.84
C ILE A 47 5.25 2.97 7.04
N SER A 48 4.56 1.83 6.96
CA SER A 48 3.24 1.78 6.34
C SER A 48 2.19 2.49 7.21
N GLU A 49 1.32 3.29 6.59
CA GLU A 49 0.23 4.03 7.24
C GLU A 49 -0.65 3.16 8.16
N PRO A 50 -1.19 2.01 7.71
CA PRO A 50 -2.02 1.18 8.60
C PRO A 50 -1.24 0.60 9.77
N THR A 51 0.06 0.37 9.61
CA THR A 51 0.92 -0.13 10.67
C THR A 51 1.24 0.97 11.68
N ALA A 52 1.48 2.20 11.24
CA ALA A 52 1.57 3.35 12.12
C ALA A 52 0.25 3.56 12.90
N ALA A 53 -0.89 3.50 12.21
CA ALA A 53 -2.19 3.57 12.86
C ALA A 53 -2.42 2.45 13.89
N ALA A 54 -1.93 1.24 13.63
CA ALA A 54 -2.01 0.14 14.59
C ALA A 54 -1.16 0.39 15.84
N ILE A 55 0.02 1.01 15.70
CA ILE A 55 0.81 1.47 16.86
C ILE A 55 -0.02 2.48 17.68
N ALA A 56 -0.59 3.50 17.02
CA ALA A 56 -1.44 4.48 17.68
C ALA A 56 -2.63 3.84 18.41
N TYR A 57 -3.20 2.78 17.84
CA TYR A 57 -4.31 2.01 18.43
C TYR A 57 -3.89 1.23 19.67
N GLY A 58 -2.74 0.56 19.61
CA GLY A 58 -2.35 -0.44 20.59
C GLY A 58 -1.57 0.10 21.78
N LEU A 59 -0.91 1.26 21.67
CA LEU A 59 -0.01 1.79 22.71
C LEU A 59 -0.71 1.99 24.07
N ASP A 60 -1.91 2.56 24.07
CA ASP A 60 -2.65 2.85 25.31
C ASP A 60 -3.52 1.68 25.78
N LYS A 61 -3.62 0.62 24.98
CA LYS A 61 -4.53 -0.51 25.24
C LYS A 61 -3.77 -1.70 25.84
N LYS A 62 -4.14 -2.05 27.07
CA LYS A 62 -3.66 -3.27 27.74
C LYS A 62 -4.50 -4.46 27.30
N PHE A 63 -4.06 -5.14 26.24
CA PHE A 63 -4.69 -6.38 25.81
C PHE A 63 -4.29 -7.55 26.71
N THR A 64 -5.28 -8.27 27.25
CA THR A 64 -5.06 -9.47 28.05
C THR A 64 -4.88 -10.73 27.19
N ALA A 65 -5.21 -10.65 25.90
CA ALA A 65 -5.12 -11.74 24.92
C ALA A 65 -4.80 -11.17 23.54
N GLU A 66 -4.31 -12.02 22.64
CA GLU A 66 -4.09 -11.70 21.23
C GLU A 66 -5.38 -11.15 20.59
N ARG A 67 -5.26 -10.05 19.84
CA ARG A 67 -6.38 -9.46 19.11
C ARG A 67 -6.03 -9.24 17.65
N ASN A 68 -6.83 -9.82 16.77
CA ASN A 68 -6.83 -9.46 15.36
C ASN A 68 -7.56 -8.14 15.13
N VAL A 69 -6.86 -7.17 14.58
CA VAL A 69 -7.37 -5.82 14.29
C VAL A 69 -7.36 -5.62 12.78
N LEU A 70 -8.47 -5.10 12.24
CA LEU A 70 -8.53 -4.66 10.86
C LEU A 70 -8.41 -3.14 10.81
N ILE A 71 -7.41 -2.64 10.10
CA ILE A 71 -7.27 -1.22 9.79
C ILE A 71 -7.90 -0.96 8.43
N PHE A 72 -8.93 -0.12 8.41
CA PHE A 72 -9.59 0.35 7.21
C PHE A 72 -9.15 1.80 6.96
N ASP A 73 -8.29 1.98 5.97
CA ASP A 73 -7.64 3.24 5.66
C ASP A 73 -8.10 3.74 4.29
N LEU A 74 -8.92 4.79 4.26
CA LEU A 74 -9.44 5.39 3.04
C LEU A 74 -9.14 6.89 3.00
N GLY A 75 -8.06 7.22 2.29
CA GLY A 75 -7.56 8.56 2.10
C GLY A 75 -8.23 9.33 0.96
N GLY A 76 -7.54 10.38 0.51
CA GLY A 76 -7.95 11.21 -0.62
C GLY A 76 -7.63 10.62 -2.01
N GLY A 77 -6.75 9.60 -2.07
CA GLY A 77 -6.33 8.99 -3.33
C GLY A 77 -5.97 7.50 -3.26
N THR A 78 -5.72 7.00 -2.06
CA THR A 78 -5.36 5.60 -1.78
C THR A 78 -6.39 4.95 -0.87
N PHE A 79 -6.52 3.63 -1.01
CA PHE A 79 -7.32 2.80 -0.13
C PHE A 79 -6.49 1.59 0.29
N ASN A 80 -6.32 1.37 1.60
CA ASN A 80 -5.61 0.23 2.14
C ASN A 80 -6.47 -0.49 3.18
N VAL A 81 -6.33 -1.82 3.22
CA VAL A 81 -6.83 -2.66 4.29
C VAL A 81 -5.68 -3.51 4.78
N SER A 82 -5.42 -3.48 6.09
CA SER A 82 -4.44 -4.35 6.73
C SER A 82 -5.06 -5.07 7.90
N ILE A 83 -4.72 -6.35 8.03
CA ILE A 83 -5.11 -7.18 9.16
C ILE A 83 -3.85 -7.42 9.97
N LEU A 84 -3.89 -7.05 11.24
CA LEU A 84 -2.78 -7.22 12.17
C LEU A 84 -3.21 -8.11 13.32
N SER A 85 -2.27 -8.89 13.84
CA SER A 85 -2.39 -9.45 15.18
C SER A 85 -1.61 -8.58 16.16
N VAL A 86 -2.24 -8.24 17.28
CA VAL A 86 -1.66 -7.42 18.34
C VAL A 86 -1.63 -8.23 19.63
N GLU A 87 -0.43 -8.47 20.16
CA GLU A 87 -0.19 -9.21 21.39
C GLU A 87 0.98 -8.59 22.16
N GLN A 88 0.74 -8.13 23.40
CA GLN A 88 1.79 -7.67 24.32
C GLN A 88 2.82 -6.68 23.72
N GLY A 89 2.37 -5.73 22.89
CA GLY A 89 3.25 -4.75 22.23
C GLY A 89 3.90 -5.24 20.92
N ILE A 90 3.65 -6.49 20.53
CA ILE A 90 4.01 -7.03 19.22
C ILE A 90 2.86 -6.74 18.25
N PHE A 91 3.19 -6.07 17.15
CA PHE A 91 2.28 -5.74 16.06
C PHE A 91 2.72 -6.51 14.82
N GLU A 92 2.00 -7.57 14.48
CA GLU A 92 2.32 -8.42 13.33
C GLU A 92 1.27 -8.24 12.23
N VAL A 93 1.69 -7.71 11.09
CA VAL A 93 0.84 -7.61 9.90
C VAL A 93 0.66 -9.01 9.32
N LYS A 94 -0.57 -9.51 9.28
CA LYS A 94 -0.91 -10.81 8.70
C LYS A 94 -1.17 -10.71 7.21
N SER A 95 -1.82 -9.63 6.77
CA SER A 95 -2.03 -9.36 5.36
C SER A 95 -2.27 -7.89 5.08
N THR A 96 -1.92 -7.47 3.87
CA THR A 96 -2.27 -6.17 3.33
C THR A 96 -2.81 -6.26 1.91
N ALA A 97 -3.78 -5.42 1.60
CA ALA A 97 -4.36 -5.26 0.28
C ALA A 97 -4.80 -3.81 0.10
N GLY A 98 -4.71 -3.29 -1.12
CA GLY A 98 -5.11 -1.91 -1.39
C GLY A 98 -5.37 -1.61 -2.85
N ASP A 99 -5.79 -0.38 -3.09
CA ASP A 99 -5.88 0.28 -4.39
C ASP A 99 -5.16 1.63 -4.29
N THR A 100 -4.08 1.78 -5.06
CA THR A 100 -3.27 3.02 -5.07
C THR A 100 -3.88 4.13 -5.93
N HIS A 101 -4.95 3.84 -6.68
CA HIS A 101 -5.54 4.78 -7.63
C HIS A 101 -7.07 4.61 -7.70
N LEU A 102 -7.78 5.03 -6.65
CA LEU A 102 -9.24 5.06 -6.66
C LEU A 102 -9.74 6.18 -7.59
N LYS A 103 -9.82 5.91 -8.91
CA LYS A 103 -10.17 6.90 -9.94
C LYS A 103 -11.69 6.99 -10.16
N PHE A 104 -12.27 8.15 -9.90
CA PHE A 104 -13.63 8.49 -10.30
C PHE A 104 -13.72 8.62 -11.82
N LYS A 105 -14.56 7.82 -12.49
CA LYS A 105 -14.86 7.98 -13.93
C LYS A 105 -15.99 8.97 -14.10
N HIS A 106 -15.79 10.00 -14.94
CA HIS A 106 -16.84 10.98 -15.26
C HIS A 106 -17.78 10.45 -16.36
N LYS A 107 -19.07 10.71 -16.18
CA LYS A 107 -20.08 10.80 -17.24
C LYS A 107 -20.87 12.09 -16.99
N HIS A 108 -20.99 12.97 -17.99
CA HIS A 108 -22.12 13.88 -18.30
C HIS A 108 -21.69 15.09 -19.16
N GLY A 109 -22.68 15.67 -19.85
CA GLY A 109 -22.57 16.22 -21.21
C GLY A 109 -22.49 17.74 -21.39
N LYS A 110 -21.64 18.43 -20.60
CA LYS A 110 -21.06 19.72 -20.99
C LYS A 110 -19.60 19.79 -20.56
N ASP A 111 -18.72 20.08 -21.50
CA ASP A 111 -17.29 19.89 -21.28
C ASP A 111 -16.63 21.15 -20.69
N LEU A 112 -16.36 21.09 -19.37
CA LEU A 112 -15.54 22.08 -18.67
C LEU A 112 -14.03 21.79 -18.79
N SER A 113 -13.62 20.72 -19.50
CA SER A 113 -12.22 20.26 -19.56
C SER A 113 -11.24 21.30 -20.13
N GLY A 114 -11.72 22.20 -21.00
CA GLY A 114 -10.93 23.29 -21.55
C GLY A 114 -10.58 24.40 -20.54
N ASN A 115 -11.30 24.53 -19.42
CA ASN A 115 -11.10 25.60 -18.44
C ASN A 115 -10.61 25.05 -17.09
N LYS A 116 -9.27 24.97 -16.95
CA LYS A 116 -8.60 24.48 -15.72
C LYS A 116 -8.99 25.25 -14.46
N ARG A 117 -9.23 26.57 -14.56
CA ARG A 117 -9.64 27.41 -13.43
C ARG A 117 -11.05 27.05 -12.95
N ALA A 118 -11.99 26.92 -13.89
CA ALA A 118 -13.36 26.52 -13.59
C ALA A 118 -13.41 25.13 -12.93
N LEU A 119 -12.65 24.17 -13.47
CA LEU A 119 -12.54 22.82 -12.88
C LEU A 119 -11.97 22.83 -11.46
N CYS A 120 -10.93 23.63 -11.20
CA CYS A 120 -10.35 23.74 -9.86
C CYS A 120 -11.37 24.27 -8.85
N ARG A 121 -12.09 25.34 -9.22
CA ARG A 121 -13.15 25.92 -8.38
C ARG A 121 -14.29 24.94 -8.12
N LEU A 122 -14.73 24.22 -9.16
CA LEU A 122 -15.77 23.20 -9.03
C LEU A 122 -15.32 22.05 -8.12
N ARG A 123 -14.07 21.56 -8.25
CA ARG A 123 -13.53 20.50 -7.38
C ARG A 123 -13.50 20.93 -5.92
N ALA A 124 -13.01 22.13 -5.63
CA ALA A 124 -12.98 22.65 -4.25
C ALA A 124 -14.39 22.74 -3.66
N ALA A 125 -15.37 23.22 -4.45
CA ALA A 125 -16.75 23.28 -3.99
C ALA A 125 -17.38 21.88 -3.77
N CYS A 126 -17.07 20.92 -4.66
CA CYS A 126 -17.50 19.52 -4.48
C CYS A 126 -16.85 18.86 -3.26
N GLU A 127 -15.59 19.16 -2.95
CA GLU A 127 -14.92 18.67 -1.74
C GLU A 127 -15.60 19.20 -0.48
N CYS A 128 -15.87 20.51 -0.41
CA CYS A 128 -16.64 21.11 0.69
C CYS A 128 -18.02 20.46 0.81
N ALA A 129 -18.71 20.24 -0.31
CA ALA A 129 -20.01 19.57 -0.31
C ALA A 129 -19.92 18.14 0.24
N LYS A 130 -18.90 17.36 -0.18
CA LYS A 130 -18.64 16.00 0.34
C LYS A 130 -18.45 16.00 1.86
N LEU A 131 -17.66 16.94 2.39
CA LEU A 131 -17.43 17.09 3.84
C LEU A 131 -18.75 17.40 4.56
N ASN A 132 -19.52 18.38 4.08
CA ASN A 132 -20.82 18.75 4.65
C ASN A 132 -21.82 17.59 4.62
N LEU A 133 -21.85 16.79 3.55
CA LEU A 133 -22.74 15.63 3.43
C LEU A 133 -22.42 14.52 4.44
N SER A 134 -21.23 14.51 5.05
CA SER A 134 -20.89 13.55 6.09
C SER A 134 -21.63 13.83 7.41
N SER A 135 -22.02 15.10 7.66
CA SER A 135 -22.85 15.48 8.82
C SER A 135 -24.31 15.79 8.45
N SER A 136 -24.54 16.36 7.27
CA SER A 136 -25.85 16.87 6.82
C SER A 136 -26.49 16.01 5.74
N SER A 137 -27.82 15.99 5.63
CA SER A 137 -28.55 15.22 4.61
C SER A 137 -28.56 15.88 3.23
N GLN A 138 -28.26 17.18 3.16
CA GLN A 138 -28.18 17.97 1.92
C GLN A 138 -27.22 19.14 2.09
N THR A 139 -26.68 19.66 0.99
CA THR A 139 -25.86 20.88 0.92
C THR A 139 -26.04 21.56 -0.43
N SER A 140 -25.85 22.88 -0.47
CA SER A 140 -25.80 23.65 -1.72
C SER A 140 -24.35 23.85 -2.19
N ILE A 141 -24.18 23.94 -3.51
CA ILE A 141 -22.94 24.28 -4.21
C ILE A 141 -23.23 25.57 -4.97
N GLN A 142 -22.49 26.63 -4.62
CA GLN A 142 -22.66 27.96 -5.21
C GLN A 142 -21.30 28.46 -5.67
N ILE A 143 -21.17 28.80 -6.95
CA ILE A 143 -19.93 29.28 -7.55
C ILE A 143 -20.23 30.39 -8.55
N ASP A 144 -19.90 31.63 -8.18
CA ASP A 144 -20.12 32.79 -9.04
C ASP A 144 -19.21 32.74 -10.29
N SER A 145 -19.73 33.07 -11.45
CA SER A 145 -19.02 33.10 -12.74
C SER A 145 -18.14 31.86 -12.95
N LEU A 146 -18.73 30.66 -12.84
CA LEU A 146 -18.02 29.40 -13.00
C LEU A 146 -17.44 29.26 -14.41
N HIS A 147 -18.24 29.58 -15.44
CA HIS A 147 -17.83 29.48 -16.84
C HIS A 147 -18.52 30.57 -17.67
N GLU A 148 -17.76 31.33 -18.48
CA GLU A 148 -18.29 32.37 -19.37
C GLU A 148 -19.20 33.41 -18.68
N GLY A 149 -18.90 33.76 -17.43
CA GLY A 149 -19.73 34.70 -16.64
C GLY A 149 -21.01 34.10 -16.08
N ILE A 150 -21.25 32.80 -16.26
CA ILE A 150 -22.43 32.09 -15.76
C ILE A 150 -22.17 31.58 -14.34
N ASP A 151 -23.03 31.96 -13.41
CA ASP A 151 -23.05 31.44 -12.04
C ASP A 151 -23.53 30.00 -12.00
N PHE A 152 -22.96 29.19 -11.11
CA PHE A 152 -23.38 27.82 -10.87
C PHE A 152 -24.04 27.70 -9.50
N PHE A 153 -25.29 27.24 -9.51
CA PHE A 153 -26.04 26.91 -8.30
C PHE A 153 -26.61 25.49 -8.44
N SER A 154 -26.32 24.64 -7.46
CA SER A 154 -26.87 23.29 -7.39
C SER A 154 -27.06 22.86 -5.93
N THR A 155 -28.01 21.96 -5.69
CA THR A 155 -28.19 21.32 -4.39
C THR A 155 -27.96 19.83 -4.57
N ILE A 156 -27.17 19.24 -3.68
CA ILE A 156 -26.90 17.79 -3.66
C ILE A 156 -27.35 17.20 -2.33
N THR A 157 -28.04 16.07 -2.41
CA THR A 157 -28.45 15.30 -1.23
C THR A 157 -27.45 14.19 -0.96
N ARG A 158 -27.37 13.75 0.31
CA ARG A 158 -26.54 12.61 0.70
C ARG A 158 -26.93 11.35 -0.07
N ALA A 159 -28.24 11.10 -0.23
CA ALA A 159 -28.74 9.95 -0.98
C ALA A 159 -28.24 9.94 -2.43
N HIS A 160 -28.23 11.10 -3.10
CA HIS A 160 -27.72 11.19 -4.47
C HIS A 160 -26.19 11.02 -4.52
N PHE A 161 -25.45 11.63 -3.58
CA PHE A 161 -24.01 11.40 -3.44
C PHE A 161 -23.65 9.93 -3.22
N GLU A 162 -24.42 9.23 -2.40
CA GLU A 162 -24.24 7.80 -2.14
C GLU A 162 -24.54 6.95 -3.39
N GLU A 163 -25.57 7.32 -4.15
CA GLU A 163 -25.96 6.66 -5.39
C GLU A 163 -24.85 6.75 -6.45
N ILE A 164 -24.32 7.95 -6.71
CA ILE A 164 -23.30 8.15 -7.76
C ILE A 164 -21.95 7.51 -7.44
N ASN A 165 -21.70 7.16 -6.17
CA ASN A 165 -20.46 6.53 -5.70
C ASN A 165 -20.66 5.09 -5.20
N HIS A 166 -21.86 4.54 -5.37
CA HIS A 166 -22.24 3.26 -4.78
C HIS A 166 -21.34 2.10 -5.23
N ASP A 167 -20.92 2.09 -6.49
CA ASP A 167 -19.98 1.15 -7.07
C ASP A 167 -18.58 1.25 -6.44
N LEU A 168 -18.08 2.47 -6.21
CA LEU A 168 -16.82 2.70 -5.51
C LEU A 168 -16.89 2.29 -4.05
N PHE A 169 -18.00 2.56 -3.36
CA PHE A 169 -18.15 2.12 -1.97
C PHE A 169 -18.22 0.59 -1.88
N ARG A 170 -18.91 -0.07 -2.81
CA ARG A 170 -18.93 -1.55 -2.83
C ARG A 170 -17.61 -2.17 -3.22
N SER A 171 -16.80 -1.52 -4.06
CA SER A 171 -15.49 -2.07 -4.44
C SER A 171 -14.56 -2.21 -3.24
N THR A 172 -14.71 -1.37 -2.20
CA THR A 172 -13.92 -1.46 -0.96
C THR A 172 -14.04 -2.82 -0.26
N LEU A 173 -15.23 -3.45 -0.34
CA LEU A 173 -15.47 -4.78 0.23
C LEU A 173 -14.63 -5.88 -0.43
N ASN A 174 -14.27 -5.71 -1.70
CA ASN A 174 -13.45 -6.69 -2.40
C ASN A 174 -12.03 -6.72 -1.82
N THR A 175 -11.48 -5.55 -1.48
CA THR A 175 -10.17 -5.44 -0.82
C THR A 175 -10.21 -6.03 0.59
N ILE A 176 -11.28 -5.80 1.35
CA ILE A 176 -11.45 -6.42 2.68
C ILE A 176 -11.49 -7.96 2.57
N LYS A 177 -12.27 -8.50 1.61
CA LYS A 177 -12.33 -9.94 1.38
C LYS A 177 -10.98 -10.52 0.97
N LYS A 178 -10.24 -9.82 0.11
CA LYS A 178 -8.88 -10.20 -0.29
C LYS A 178 -7.95 -10.25 0.93
N ALA A 179 -7.92 -9.21 1.75
CA ALA A 179 -7.11 -9.17 2.97
C ALA A 179 -7.47 -10.33 3.93
N LEU A 180 -8.76 -10.60 4.16
CA LEU A 180 -9.21 -11.72 5.00
C LEU A 180 -8.77 -13.08 4.45
N GLN A 181 -8.92 -13.29 3.14
CA GLN A 181 -8.50 -14.51 2.47
C GLN A 181 -6.98 -14.72 2.60
N ASP A 182 -6.20 -13.66 2.37
CA ASP A 182 -4.74 -13.72 2.45
C ASP A 182 -4.24 -13.94 3.89
N ALA A 183 -4.95 -13.43 4.88
CA ALA A 183 -4.69 -13.71 6.29
C ALA A 183 -5.19 -15.11 6.73
N CYS A 184 -5.92 -15.83 5.86
CA CYS A 184 -6.62 -17.07 6.20
C CYS A 184 -7.55 -16.92 7.43
N MET A 185 -8.21 -15.76 7.53
CA MET A 185 -9.06 -15.40 8.66
C MET A 185 -10.52 -15.26 8.24
N ASN A 186 -11.42 -15.65 9.14
CA ASN A 186 -12.85 -15.40 8.98
C ASN A 186 -13.20 -14.01 9.50
N LYS A 187 -14.25 -13.39 8.97
CA LYS A 187 -14.72 -12.08 9.47
C LYS A 187 -15.04 -12.06 10.97
N SER A 188 -15.40 -13.21 11.54
CA SER A 188 -15.69 -13.37 12.98
C SER A 188 -14.44 -13.35 13.86
N SER A 189 -13.25 -13.65 13.31
CA SER A 189 -12.00 -13.62 14.08
C SER A 189 -11.38 -12.24 14.17
N ILE A 190 -11.92 -11.25 13.45
CA ILE A 190 -11.54 -9.84 13.59
C ILE A 190 -12.19 -9.30 14.86
N HIS A 191 -11.42 -8.78 15.79
CA HIS A 191 -11.88 -8.28 17.08
C HIS A 191 -12.32 -6.82 16.95
N ASP A 192 -11.46 -5.99 16.36
CA ASP A 192 -11.66 -4.55 16.24
C ASP A 192 -11.47 -4.08 14.80
N ILE A 193 -12.22 -3.04 14.43
CA ILE A 193 -12.15 -2.40 13.11
C ILE A 193 -11.83 -0.94 13.35
N VAL A 194 -10.63 -0.52 12.99
CA VAL A 194 -10.14 0.85 13.19
C VAL A 194 -10.26 1.61 11.87
N LEU A 195 -10.84 2.81 11.94
CA LEU A 195 -11.00 3.69 10.80
C LEU A 195 -9.88 4.73 10.76
N ILE A 196 -9.20 4.83 9.62
CA ILE A 196 -8.11 5.78 9.38
C ILE A 196 -8.40 6.57 8.12
N ASP A 197 -7.97 7.83 8.11
CA ASP A 197 -8.19 8.84 7.09
C ASP A 197 -9.61 9.38 6.94
N GLY A 198 -9.69 10.61 6.44
CA GLY A 198 -10.90 11.43 6.45
C GLY A 198 -12.08 10.88 5.65
N SER A 199 -11.86 10.09 4.58
CA SER A 199 -12.99 9.54 3.80
C SER A 199 -13.77 8.46 4.58
N THR A 200 -13.21 7.92 5.66
CA THR A 200 -13.94 7.00 6.57
C THR A 200 -15.06 7.69 7.35
N ARG A 201 -15.10 9.04 7.37
CA ARG A 201 -16.19 9.81 7.97
C ARG A 201 -17.50 9.73 7.19
N ILE A 202 -17.47 9.22 5.95
CA ILE A 202 -18.67 9.05 5.12
C ILE A 202 -19.61 8.02 5.78
N PRO A 203 -20.85 8.40 6.16
CA PRO A 203 -21.77 7.50 6.88
C PRO A 203 -22.06 6.20 6.14
N LYS A 204 -22.17 6.27 4.80
CA LYS A 204 -22.45 5.09 3.98
C LYS A 204 -21.36 4.03 4.03
N LEU A 205 -20.09 4.45 4.08
CA LEU A 205 -18.96 3.53 4.19
C LEU A 205 -18.96 2.84 5.56
N GLN A 206 -19.21 3.59 6.63
CA GLN A 206 -19.34 3.01 7.97
C GLN A 206 -20.48 1.99 8.03
N GLN A 207 -21.65 2.32 7.45
CA GLN A 207 -22.78 1.40 7.36
C GLN A 207 -22.41 0.11 6.61
N ILE A 208 -21.83 0.24 5.41
CA ILE A 208 -21.42 -0.92 4.60
C ILE A 208 -20.43 -1.81 5.36
N LEU A 209 -19.50 -1.20 6.10
CA LEU A 209 -18.51 -1.92 6.90
C LEU A 209 -19.16 -2.65 8.08
N GLN A 210 -20.05 -1.98 8.82
CA GLN A 210 -20.81 -2.60 9.91
C GLN A 210 -21.67 -3.76 9.41
N ASP A 211 -22.39 -3.57 8.31
CA ASP A 211 -23.23 -4.60 7.68
C ASP A 211 -22.39 -5.82 7.29
N PHE A 212 -21.20 -5.60 6.71
CA PHE A 212 -20.28 -6.67 6.34
C PHE A 212 -19.79 -7.49 7.54
N PHE A 213 -19.53 -6.82 8.67
CA PHE A 213 -19.11 -7.41 9.93
C PHE A 213 -20.27 -7.68 10.91
N ASN A 214 -21.49 -7.90 10.40
CA ASN A 214 -22.65 -8.34 11.20
C ASN A 214 -23.04 -7.38 12.34
N GLY A 215 -22.95 -6.08 12.11
CA GLY A 215 -23.29 -5.04 13.08
C GLY A 215 -22.22 -4.77 14.13
N LYS A 216 -20.99 -5.29 13.95
CA LYS A 216 -19.86 -5.00 14.82
C LYS A 216 -19.60 -3.49 14.91
N GLU A 217 -19.37 -3.00 16.13
CA GLU A 217 -19.04 -1.59 16.35
C GLU A 217 -17.68 -1.25 15.75
N LEU A 218 -17.59 -0.05 15.16
CA LEU A 218 -16.35 0.48 14.60
C LEU A 218 -15.60 1.26 15.68
N ASP A 219 -14.30 1.01 15.82
CA ASP A 219 -13.48 1.68 16.80
C ASP A 219 -13.23 3.14 16.39
N ARG A 220 -13.48 4.05 17.35
CA ARG A 220 -13.31 5.50 17.20
C ARG A 220 -12.36 6.07 18.26
N SER A 221 -11.50 5.22 18.82
CA SER A 221 -10.58 5.63 19.89
C SER A 221 -9.44 6.52 19.41
N ILE A 222 -9.17 6.51 18.10
CA ILE A 222 -8.13 7.32 17.46
C ILE A 222 -8.78 8.32 16.52
N ASN A 223 -8.20 9.52 16.45
CA ASN A 223 -8.57 10.48 15.42
C ASN A 223 -8.13 9.96 14.03
N PRO A 224 -9.04 9.75 13.08
CA PRO A 224 -8.69 9.17 11.78
C PRO A 224 -7.68 10.02 10.99
N ASP A 225 -7.65 11.34 11.20
CA ASP A 225 -6.77 12.25 10.45
C ASP A 225 -5.34 12.33 11.05
N GLU A 226 -5.16 11.88 12.29
CA GLU A 226 -3.89 12.00 13.04
C GLU A 226 -3.28 10.64 13.40
N GLY A 227 -4.05 9.55 13.31
CA GLY A 227 -3.62 8.22 13.77
C GLY A 227 -2.32 7.72 13.17
N ALA A 228 -2.13 7.89 11.86
CA ALA A 228 -0.89 7.50 11.19
C ALA A 228 0.31 8.36 11.64
N ALA A 229 0.12 9.68 11.76
CA ALA A 229 1.16 10.60 12.22
C ALA A 229 1.56 10.33 13.68
N TYR A 230 0.57 10.06 14.54
CA TYR A 230 0.79 9.69 15.93
C TYR A 230 1.59 8.39 16.06
N GLY A 231 1.24 7.37 15.28
CA GLY A 231 1.99 6.12 15.23
C GLY A 231 3.44 6.30 14.76
N ALA A 232 3.65 7.09 13.72
CA ALA A 232 4.99 7.39 13.21
C ALA A 232 5.84 8.17 14.22
N ALA A 233 5.24 9.10 14.97
CA ALA A 233 5.91 9.82 16.04
C ALA A 233 6.36 8.88 17.17
N ASN A 234 5.51 7.93 17.58
CA ASN A 234 5.88 6.91 18.56
C ASN A 234 7.00 5.99 18.03
N GLN A 235 6.95 5.62 16.75
CA GLN A 235 8.03 4.86 16.13
C GLN A 235 9.36 5.64 16.12
N ALA A 236 9.32 6.95 15.91
CA ALA A 236 10.49 7.81 15.99
C ALA A 236 11.04 7.89 17.44
N ALA A 237 10.17 7.94 18.44
CA ALA A 237 10.56 7.92 19.86
C ALA A 237 11.30 6.63 20.24
N ILE A 238 10.87 5.47 19.71
CA ILE A 238 11.56 4.19 19.89
C ILE A 238 13.01 4.25 19.34
N PHE A 239 13.22 4.90 18.19
CA PHE A 239 14.56 5.07 17.62
C PHE A 239 15.44 6.03 18.42
N ALA A 240 14.85 7.01 19.11
CA ALA A 240 15.55 7.96 19.95
C ALA A 240 15.95 7.39 21.33
N ASP A 241 15.81 6.08 21.55
CA ASP A 241 15.99 5.37 22.83
C ASP A 241 15.15 5.98 23.97
N ASP A 242 13.95 6.45 23.67
CA ASP A 242 13.00 6.91 24.68
C ASP A 242 12.54 5.71 25.54
N ARG A 243 12.97 5.70 26.81
CA ARG A 243 12.66 4.65 27.79
C ARG A 243 11.33 4.87 28.50
N SER A 244 10.45 5.68 27.94
CA SER A 244 9.09 5.83 28.44
C SER A 244 8.38 4.48 28.42
N LYS A 245 7.76 4.11 29.55
CA LYS A 245 7.06 2.81 29.76
C LYS A 245 5.98 2.50 28.70
N GLN A 246 5.54 3.49 27.94
CA GLN A 246 4.51 3.37 26.90
C GLN A 246 5.07 2.82 25.58
N VAL A 247 6.32 3.10 25.25
CA VAL A 247 7.00 2.64 24.02
C VAL A 247 8.00 1.51 24.29
N GLU A 248 8.25 1.21 25.56
CA GLU A 248 9.07 0.09 26.00
C GLU A 248 8.44 -1.24 25.55
N ASN A 249 9.18 -2.00 24.74
CA ASN A 249 8.79 -3.31 24.16
C ASN A 249 7.82 -3.29 22.97
N VAL A 250 7.70 -2.19 22.23
CA VAL A 250 6.97 -2.20 20.95
C VAL A 250 7.82 -2.90 19.88
N MET A 251 7.30 -4.00 19.32
CA MET A 251 7.92 -4.74 18.23
C MET A 251 7.01 -4.74 17.00
N LEU A 252 7.60 -4.43 15.85
CA LEU A 252 6.89 -4.34 14.58
C LEU A 252 7.33 -5.47 13.65
N LEU A 253 6.37 -6.23 13.14
CA LEU A 253 6.57 -7.23 12.10
C LEU A 253 5.66 -6.88 10.91
N ASP A 254 6.19 -6.12 9.96
CA ASP A 254 5.49 -5.76 8.73
C ASP A 254 5.68 -6.84 7.65
N VAL A 255 5.00 -6.70 6.50
CA VAL A 255 5.05 -7.66 5.40
C VAL A 255 5.28 -7.00 4.04
N ALA A 256 5.82 -7.77 3.09
CA ALA A 256 5.93 -7.33 1.70
C ALA A 256 4.56 -7.24 1.02
N PRO A 257 4.12 -6.08 0.49
CA PRO A 257 2.79 -5.93 -0.11
C PRO A 257 2.61 -6.68 -1.45
N PHE A 258 3.71 -6.87 -2.17
CA PHE A 258 3.78 -7.56 -3.46
C PHE A 258 4.78 -8.70 -3.43
N SER A 259 4.52 -9.71 -4.25
CA SER A 259 5.48 -10.78 -4.49
C SER A 259 6.66 -10.25 -5.30
N LEU A 260 7.87 -10.64 -4.89
CA LEU A 260 9.10 -10.38 -5.61
C LEU A 260 9.53 -11.62 -6.36
N GLY A 261 9.87 -11.47 -7.63
CA GLY A 261 10.26 -12.58 -8.49
C GLY A 261 11.18 -12.17 -9.62
N ILE A 262 11.59 -13.14 -10.42
CA ILE A 262 12.43 -12.91 -11.60
C ILE A 262 11.76 -13.43 -12.87
N GLU A 263 12.20 -12.90 -14.00
CA GLU A 263 11.86 -13.43 -15.32
C GLU A 263 12.57 -14.77 -15.59
N THR A 264 11.78 -15.81 -15.87
CA THR A 264 12.29 -17.09 -16.39
C THR A 264 12.00 -17.24 -17.89
N THR A 265 12.56 -18.28 -18.50
CA THR A 265 12.32 -18.60 -19.91
C THR A 265 10.83 -18.59 -20.24
N GLY A 266 10.46 -17.87 -21.32
CA GLY A 266 9.06 -17.70 -21.73
C GLY A 266 8.35 -16.47 -21.16
N GLY A 267 9.05 -15.60 -20.42
CA GLY A 267 8.46 -14.36 -19.87
C GLY A 267 7.52 -14.61 -18.69
N VAL A 268 7.68 -15.76 -18.02
CA VAL A 268 6.92 -16.14 -16.83
C VAL A 268 7.62 -15.57 -15.59
N MET A 269 6.84 -15.04 -14.65
CA MET A 269 7.36 -14.57 -13.37
C MET A 269 7.50 -15.74 -12.40
N GLN A 270 8.74 -16.06 -12.02
CA GLN A 270 9.00 -16.98 -10.92
C GLN A 270 9.10 -16.20 -9.60
N ARG A 271 8.08 -16.32 -8.76
CA ARG A 271 8.06 -15.71 -7.42
C ARG A 271 9.12 -16.33 -6.52
N ILE A 272 9.81 -15.52 -5.72
CA ILE A 272 10.87 -15.93 -4.78
C ILE A 272 10.48 -15.55 -3.36
N ILE A 273 10.01 -14.32 -3.15
CA ILE A 273 9.39 -13.85 -1.91
C ILE A 273 7.92 -13.59 -2.24
N SER A 274 7.00 -14.31 -1.61
CA SER A 274 5.57 -14.11 -1.81
C SER A 274 5.10 -12.85 -1.08
N ARG A 275 4.07 -12.18 -1.61
CA ARG A 275 3.34 -11.15 -0.87
C ARG A 275 2.91 -11.65 0.52
N ASN A 276 2.77 -10.72 1.45
CA ASN A 276 2.50 -10.94 2.87
C ASN A 276 3.58 -11.75 3.61
N SER A 277 4.78 -11.95 3.03
CA SER A 277 5.91 -12.49 3.78
C SER A 277 6.43 -11.43 4.76
N THR A 278 6.64 -11.80 6.02
CA THR A 278 7.21 -10.93 7.06
C THR A 278 8.57 -10.39 6.64
N ILE A 279 8.76 -9.07 6.75
CA ILE A 279 10.02 -8.38 6.44
C ILE A 279 10.77 -8.01 7.73
N PRO A 280 12.12 -8.07 7.73
CA PRO A 280 12.99 -8.42 6.61
C PRO A 280 12.96 -9.92 6.25
N ALA A 281 12.92 -10.23 4.95
CA ALA A 281 12.88 -11.59 4.41
C ALA A 281 14.06 -11.84 3.47
N ALA A 282 14.79 -12.93 3.68
CA ALA A 282 15.76 -13.44 2.72
C ALA A 282 15.31 -14.81 2.18
N ARG A 283 15.35 -14.97 0.86
CA ARG A 283 15.03 -16.25 0.19
C ARG A 283 16.06 -16.56 -0.87
N THR A 284 16.38 -17.85 -0.94
CA THR A 284 17.34 -18.39 -1.89
C THR A 284 16.62 -19.32 -2.83
N ARG A 285 16.80 -19.14 -4.15
CA ARG A 285 16.37 -20.11 -5.14
C ARG A 285 17.48 -20.44 -6.11
N ILE A 286 17.45 -21.70 -6.55
CA ILE A 286 18.39 -22.22 -7.52
C ILE A 286 17.70 -22.18 -8.89
N PHE A 287 18.43 -21.69 -9.89
CA PHE A 287 18.02 -21.60 -11.27
C PHE A 287 19.05 -22.26 -12.17
N THR A 288 18.58 -22.72 -13.31
CA THR A 288 19.46 -23.30 -14.32
C THR A 288 19.58 -22.35 -15.51
N ILE A 289 20.81 -21.97 -15.88
CA ILE A 289 21.09 -21.10 -17.02
C ILE A 289 21.44 -21.95 -18.24
N TYR A 290 20.79 -21.63 -19.36
CA TYR A 290 21.07 -22.23 -20.67
C TYR A 290 21.49 -21.16 -21.69
N SER A 291 22.36 -21.55 -22.62
CA SER A 291 22.77 -20.74 -23.78
C SER A 291 22.53 -21.51 -25.09
N GLY A 292 22.16 -20.80 -26.17
CA GLY A 292 21.97 -21.38 -27.52
C GLY A 292 20.69 -20.92 -28.24
N GLU A 293 20.63 -21.00 -29.58
CA GLU A 293 19.39 -20.69 -30.33
C GLU A 293 18.36 -21.81 -30.17
N LYS A 294 17.13 -21.43 -29.76
CA LYS A 294 15.89 -22.24 -29.77
C LYS A 294 16.05 -23.76 -29.93
N GLN A 295 15.78 -24.53 -28.87
CA GLN A 295 15.18 -25.83 -29.11
C GLN A 295 13.68 -25.66 -29.41
N SER A 296 13.33 -26.14 -30.61
CA SER A 296 11.98 -26.37 -31.08
C SER A 296 11.14 -27.12 -30.03
N SER A 297 9.85 -26.92 -30.10
CA SER A 297 8.79 -27.29 -29.15
C SER A 297 8.60 -28.79 -28.84
N ASN A 298 9.61 -29.66 -28.95
CA ASN A 298 9.44 -31.12 -28.82
C ASN A 298 10.32 -31.84 -27.77
N ASP A 299 11.25 -31.18 -27.08
CA ASP A 299 12.02 -31.83 -25.99
C ASP A 299 11.36 -31.65 -24.61
N ALA A 300 10.09 -32.01 -24.52
CA ALA A 300 9.30 -32.02 -23.28
C ALA A 300 9.55 -33.27 -22.41
N LYS A 301 10.78 -33.78 -22.32
CA LYS A 301 11.09 -35.03 -21.59
C LYS A 301 12.32 -34.99 -20.67
N THR A 302 12.77 -33.82 -20.25
CA THR A 302 13.59 -33.71 -19.05
C THR A 302 12.94 -32.72 -18.10
N GLN A 303 11.97 -33.22 -17.31
CA GLN A 303 11.46 -32.54 -16.12
C GLN A 303 12.59 -32.38 -15.12
N THR A 304 13.47 -31.41 -15.34
CA THR A 304 14.21 -30.82 -14.23
C THR A 304 13.22 -29.88 -13.54
N SER A 305 12.91 -30.17 -12.28
CA SER A 305 11.99 -29.40 -11.43
C SER A 305 12.47 -27.98 -11.10
N THR A 306 13.58 -27.55 -11.71
CA THR A 306 14.27 -26.30 -11.42
C THR A 306 13.98 -25.28 -12.52
N PRO A 307 13.47 -24.09 -12.19
CA PRO A 307 13.16 -23.06 -13.19
C PRO A 307 14.41 -22.60 -13.95
N SER A 308 14.24 -22.35 -15.24
CA SER A 308 15.33 -22.07 -16.17
C SER A 308 15.36 -20.60 -16.59
N ILE A 309 16.57 -20.05 -16.74
CA ILE A 309 16.84 -18.72 -17.28
C ILE A 309 17.58 -18.89 -18.61
N TYR A 310 17.12 -18.15 -19.61
CA TYR A 310 17.71 -18.18 -20.94
C TYR A 310 18.58 -16.94 -21.17
N SER A 311 19.83 -17.12 -21.62
CA SER A 311 20.69 -16.02 -22.08
C SER A 311 21.18 -16.24 -23.50
N LYS A 312 21.12 -15.17 -24.31
CA LYS A 312 21.73 -15.13 -25.65
C LYS A 312 23.22 -14.78 -25.60
N ASN A 313 23.67 -14.14 -24.53
CA ASN A 313 25.06 -13.75 -24.38
C ASN A 313 25.80 -14.84 -23.58
N LEU A 314 26.84 -15.41 -24.18
CA LEU A 314 27.68 -16.45 -23.56
C LEU A 314 28.51 -15.93 -22.37
N SER A 315 28.63 -14.61 -22.23
CA SER A 315 29.48 -13.94 -21.23
C SER A 315 28.72 -13.15 -20.16
N SER A 316 27.41 -12.92 -20.36
CA SER A 316 26.57 -12.24 -19.38
C SER A 316 25.14 -12.78 -19.32
N VAL A 317 24.53 -12.68 -18.13
CA VAL A 317 23.14 -13.09 -17.89
C VAL A 317 22.41 -11.92 -17.23
N ALA A 318 21.36 -11.44 -17.89
CA ALA A 318 20.51 -10.39 -17.35
C ALA A 318 19.40 -10.99 -16.47
N ILE A 319 19.40 -10.65 -15.19
CA ILE A 319 18.37 -11.02 -14.23
C ILE A 319 17.45 -9.82 -14.06
N LYS A 320 16.23 -9.92 -14.60
CA LYS A 320 15.20 -8.91 -14.41
C LYS A 320 14.37 -9.28 -13.19
N VAL A 321 14.29 -8.35 -12.24
CA VAL A 321 13.52 -8.51 -11.00
C VAL A 321 12.22 -7.72 -11.14
N PHE A 322 11.11 -8.37 -10.80
CA PHE A 322 9.77 -7.81 -10.88
C PHE A 322 9.09 -7.89 -9.51
N GLU A 323 8.18 -6.95 -9.29
CA GLU A 323 7.17 -7.00 -8.24
C GLU A 323 5.77 -7.06 -8.87
N ASP A 324 4.79 -7.66 -8.16
CA ASP A 324 3.35 -7.83 -8.49
C ASP A 324 2.95 -9.32 -8.61
N GLU A 325 1.70 -9.60 -8.95
CA GLU A 325 1.03 -10.88 -8.79
C GLU A 325 0.67 -11.55 -10.13
N ARG A 326 0.94 -10.92 -11.28
CA ARG A 326 0.59 -11.51 -12.59
C ARG A 326 1.55 -12.64 -12.94
N PRO A 327 1.08 -13.68 -13.66
CA PRO A 327 1.93 -14.81 -14.05
C PRO A 327 2.98 -14.45 -15.10
N MET A 328 2.73 -13.43 -15.93
CA MET A 328 3.64 -13.00 -17.00
C MET A 328 4.33 -11.70 -16.60
N THR A 329 5.64 -11.62 -16.82
CA THR A 329 6.48 -10.47 -16.42
C THR A 329 6.10 -9.16 -17.09
N ARG A 330 5.62 -9.23 -18.34
CA ARG A 330 5.15 -8.05 -19.11
C ARG A 330 4.00 -7.29 -18.45
N ASP A 331 3.24 -7.97 -17.58
CA ASP A 331 2.06 -7.44 -16.91
C ASP A 331 2.39 -7.03 -15.45
N ASN A 332 3.65 -7.16 -15.03
CA ASN A 332 4.15 -6.82 -13.69
C ASN A 332 5.08 -5.60 -13.74
N ASN A 333 5.39 -5.03 -12.58
CA ASN A 333 6.29 -3.89 -12.49
C ASN A 333 7.76 -4.35 -12.47
N LEU A 334 8.59 -3.76 -13.34
CA LEU A 334 10.03 -4.03 -13.38
C LEU A 334 10.74 -3.17 -12.33
N LEU A 335 11.40 -3.81 -11.36
CA LEU A 335 12.20 -3.13 -10.35
C LEU A 335 13.60 -2.77 -10.87
N GLY A 336 14.20 -3.70 -11.62
CA GLY A 336 15.55 -3.51 -12.11
C GLY A 336 16.06 -4.70 -12.88
N THR A 337 17.16 -4.47 -13.61
CA THR A 337 17.89 -5.50 -14.33
C THR A 337 19.31 -5.56 -13.78
N PHE A 338 19.70 -6.74 -13.32
CA PHE A 338 21.05 -7.01 -12.81
C PHE A 338 21.78 -7.84 -13.85
N GLU A 339 22.88 -7.32 -14.37
CA GLU A 339 23.72 -8.06 -15.31
C GLU A 339 24.82 -8.79 -14.55
N LEU A 340 24.79 -10.12 -14.59
CA LEU A 340 25.90 -10.93 -14.13
C LEU A 340 26.88 -11.11 -15.29
N SER A 341 27.99 -10.39 -15.25
CA SER A 341 29.09 -10.49 -16.22
C SER A 341 30.12 -11.55 -15.80
N ASN A 342 30.98 -11.95 -16.74
CA ASN A 342 32.09 -12.91 -16.51
C ASN A 342 31.61 -14.32 -16.14
N ILE A 343 30.43 -14.72 -16.61
CA ILE A 343 29.95 -16.09 -16.50
C ILE A 343 30.51 -16.87 -17.70
N SER A 344 31.28 -17.93 -17.43
CA SER A 344 31.78 -18.82 -18.49
C SER A 344 30.72 -19.86 -18.84
N LEU A 345 29.75 -19.53 -19.69
CA LEU A 345 28.72 -20.49 -20.10
C LEU A 345 29.34 -21.58 -21.00
N PRO A 346 29.13 -22.88 -20.74
CA PRO A 346 29.69 -23.96 -21.54
C PRO A 346 29.13 -23.90 -22.97
N ALA A 347 30.02 -23.97 -23.97
CA ALA A 347 29.62 -23.98 -25.38
C ALA A 347 28.75 -25.18 -25.78
N ASN A 348 28.78 -26.25 -24.98
CA ASN A 348 28.03 -27.49 -25.20
C ASN A 348 26.58 -27.46 -24.71
N GLY A 349 26.10 -26.32 -24.19
CA GLY A 349 24.74 -26.21 -23.65
C GLY A 349 24.58 -26.82 -22.25
N ASP A 350 25.69 -27.19 -21.59
CA ASP A 350 25.63 -27.73 -20.23
C ASP A 350 25.06 -26.67 -19.26
N PRO A 351 24.06 -27.07 -18.43
CA PRO A 351 23.39 -26.16 -17.53
C PRO A 351 24.33 -25.61 -16.46
N GLN A 352 24.31 -24.28 -16.24
CA GLN A 352 24.95 -23.69 -15.06
C GLN A 352 23.95 -23.43 -13.95
N ILE A 353 24.39 -23.67 -12.72
CA ILE A 353 23.58 -23.46 -11.52
C ILE A 353 23.79 -22.02 -11.04
N LEU A 354 22.71 -21.23 -11.03
CA LEU A 354 22.66 -19.92 -10.41
C LEU A 354 21.92 -20.02 -9.08
N LYS A 355 22.58 -19.62 -8.00
CA LYS A 355 21.96 -19.47 -6.70
C LYS A 355 21.64 -17.99 -6.47
N LEU A 356 20.36 -17.62 -6.60
CA LEU A 356 19.92 -16.26 -6.41
C LEU A 356 19.42 -16.05 -4.98
N HIS A 357 19.97 -15.04 -4.33
CA HIS A 357 19.59 -14.59 -3.00
C HIS A 357 18.85 -13.25 -3.13
N LEU A 358 17.54 -13.26 -2.87
CA LEU A 358 16.75 -12.02 -2.80
C LEU A 358 16.44 -11.68 -1.35
N ILE A 359 16.57 -10.39 -1.03
CA ILE A 359 16.30 -9.83 0.28
C ILE A 359 15.25 -8.73 0.09
N SER A 360 14.20 -8.78 0.91
CA SER A 360 13.21 -7.72 1.07
C SER A 360 13.36 -7.17 2.48
N THR A 361 13.44 -5.85 2.62
CA THR A 361 13.77 -5.17 3.89
C THR A 361 12.69 -4.23 4.35
#